data_AF-A0A931STA1-F1
#
_entry.id   AF-A0A931STA1-F1
#
_cell.length_a   1.000
_cell.length_b   1.000
_cell.length_c   1.000
_cell.angle_alpha   90.00
_cell.angle_beta   90.00
_cell.angle_gamma   90.00
#
_symmetry.space_group_name_H-M   'P 1'
#
loop_
_entity.id
_entity.type
_entity.pdbx_description
1 polymer ?
#
loop_
_entity_poly.entity_id
_entity_poly.type
_entity_poly.pdbx_seq_one_letter_code
_entity_poly.pdbx_strand_id
1 'polypeptide(L)'
;MRYLAAGAMVGTSIALAIFALATVLWHVLVFAVFYGIFWGMRGPMMSSIRGQYFGRTSFGAITGTAGMLTTACSIVGPILAGYMADIQGNYVQGFLVLAVVSGLGSIFFILTKRPAPPVRSSDARLPV
;
A
#
# COMPACT_ATOMS: atom_id res chain seq x y z
N MET A 1 10.32 1.43 9.86
CA MET A 1 8.97 1.55 9.26
C MET A 1 8.97 1.77 7.75
N ARG A 2 9.80 2.65 7.16
CA ARG A 2 9.88 2.81 5.69
C ARG A 2 10.22 1.51 4.92
N TYR A 3 11.18 0.73 5.41
CA TYR A 3 11.57 -0.55 4.78
C TYR A 3 10.50 -1.66 4.94
N LEU A 4 9.74 -1.64 6.02
CA LEU A 4 8.59 -2.55 6.22
C LEU A 4 7.46 -2.23 5.24
N ALA A 5 7.21 -0.93 5.01
CA ALA A 5 6.20 -0.48 4.04
C ALA A 5 6.60 -0.78 2.59
N ALA A 6 7.86 -0.52 2.25
CA ALA A 6 8.41 -0.86 0.95
C ALA A 6 8.38 -2.39 0.73
N GLY A 7 8.80 -3.17 1.73
CA GLY A 7 8.76 -4.64 1.67
C GLY A 7 7.35 -5.19 1.46
N ALA A 8 6.34 -4.61 2.12
CA ALA A 8 4.95 -5.01 1.93
C ALA A 8 4.41 -4.69 0.52
N MET A 9 4.76 -3.54 -0.04
CA MET A 9 4.35 -3.14 -1.41
C MET A 9 5.06 -3.98 -2.49
N VAL A 10 6.35 -4.25 -2.31
CA VAL A 10 7.09 -5.17 -3.19
C VAL A 10 6.51 -6.57 -3.10
N GLY A 11 6.21 -7.04 -1.89
CA GLY A 11 5.56 -8.34 -1.67
C GLY A 11 4.20 -8.46 -2.35
N THR A 12 3.37 -7.42 -2.30
CA THR A 12 2.07 -7.39 -3.01
C THR A 12 2.24 -7.33 -4.53
N SER A 13 3.24 -6.61 -5.05
CA SER A 13 3.57 -6.57 -6.47
C SER A 13 4.04 -7.94 -6.99
N ILE A 14 4.93 -8.63 -6.25
CA ILE A 14 5.39 -9.98 -6.59
C ILE A 14 4.22 -10.97 -6.55
N ALA A 15 3.35 -10.89 -5.54
CA ALA A 15 2.16 -11.73 -5.47
C ALA A 15 1.25 -11.53 -6.70
N LEU A 16 0.98 -10.29 -7.10
CA LEU A 16 0.21 -9.99 -8.31
C LEU A 16 0.87 -10.52 -9.59
N ALA A 17 2.21 -10.45 -9.69
CA ALA A 17 2.94 -11.01 -10.83
C ALA A 17 2.85 -12.54 -10.89
N ILE A 18 2.93 -13.22 -9.73
CA ILE A 18 2.75 -14.68 -9.63
C ILE A 18 1.31 -15.05 -10.05
N PHE A 19 0.32 -14.27 -9.65
CA PHE A 19 -1.08 -14.49 -10.04
C PHE A 19 -1.31 -14.28 -11.53
N ALA A 20 -0.69 -13.25 -12.14
CA ALA A 20 -0.81 -12.99 -13.57
C ALA A 20 -0.35 -14.18 -14.43
N LEU A 21 0.63 -14.95 -13.94
CA LEU A 21 1.20 -16.12 -14.62
C LEU A 21 0.62 -17.45 -14.12
N ALA A 22 -0.37 -17.42 -13.22
CA ALA A 22 -0.93 -18.61 -12.61
C ALA A 22 -1.81 -19.38 -13.60
N THR A 23 -1.33 -20.52 -14.07
CA THR A 23 -2.07 -21.44 -14.96
C THR A 23 -2.62 -22.67 -14.23
N VAL A 24 -2.24 -22.87 -12.96
CA VAL A 24 -2.60 -24.05 -12.15
C VAL A 24 -3.07 -23.62 -10.76
N LEU A 25 -4.08 -24.30 -10.20
CA LEU A 25 -4.68 -24.00 -8.89
C LEU A 25 -3.66 -23.79 -7.76
N TRP A 26 -2.55 -24.55 -7.78
CA TRP A 26 -1.50 -24.44 -6.77
C TRP A 26 -0.86 -23.04 -6.73
N HIS A 27 -0.65 -22.40 -7.88
CA HIS A 27 -0.12 -21.03 -7.96
C HIS A 27 -1.08 -20.01 -7.33
N VAL A 28 -2.39 -20.23 -7.49
CA VAL A 28 -3.43 -19.35 -6.91
C VAL A 28 -3.45 -19.46 -5.39
N LEU A 29 -3.27 -20.65 -4.83
CA LEU A 29 -3.19 -20.84 -3.37
C LEU A 29 -1.95 -20.17 -2.77
N VAL A 30 -0.79 -20.30 -3.42
CA VAL A 30 0.44 -19.60 -3.01
C VAL A 30 0.24 -18.09 -3.07
N PHE A 31 -0.36 -17.58 -4.15
CA PHE A 31 -0.72 -16.17 -4.26
C PHE A 31 -1.62 -15.72 -3.11
N ALA A 32 -2.69 -16.44 -2.80
CA ALA A 32 -3.66 -16.04 -1.77
C ALA A 32 -3.01 -15.90 -0.39
N VAL A 33 -2.12 -16.83 -0.02
CA VAL A 33 -1.39 -16.78 1.25
C VAL A 33 -0.42 -15.59 1.28
N PHE A 34 0.40 -15.43 0.24
CA PHE A 34 1.37 -14.33 0.16
C PHE A 34 0.68 -12.97 0.15
N TYR A 35 -0.34 -12.80 -0.69
CA TYR A 35 -1.14 -11.59 -0.77
C TYR A 35 -1.82 -11.29 0.57
N GLY A 36 -2.39 -12.30 1.23
CA GLY A 36 -3.01 -12.16 2.55
C GLY A 36 -2.06 -11.63 3.62
N ILE A 37 -0.83 -12.15 3.68
CA ILE A 37 0.19 -11.70 4.65
C ILE A 37 0.54 -10.22 4.45
N PHE A 38 0.82 -9.82 3.20
CA PHE A 38 1.21 -8.44 2.90
C PHE A 38 0.04 -7.47 3.02
N TRP A 39 -1.18 -7.91 2.70
CA TRP A 39 -2.38 -7.12 2.89
C TRP A 39 -2.67 -6.91 4.39
N GLY A 40 -2.53 -7.95 5.22
CA GLY A 40 -2.68 -7.87 6.67
C GLY A 40 -1.68 -6.92 7.35
N MET A 41 -0.46 -6.80 6.80
CA MET A 41 0.56 -5.90 7.31
C MET A 41 0.19 -4.40 7.19
N ARG A 42 -0.73 -4.05 6.28
CA ARG A 42 -1.14 -2.65 6.04
C ARG A 42 -1.86 -2.02 7.23
N GLY A 43 -2.68 -2.78 7.96
CA GLY A 43 -3.46 -2.28 9.10
C GLY A 43 -2.59 -1.72 10.23
N PRO A 44 -1.69 -2.52 10.83
CA PRO A 44 -0.81 -2.08 11.92
C PRO A 44 0.13 -0.95 11.48
N MET A 45 0.58 -1.00 10.23
CA MET A 45 1.52 -0.03 9.68
C MET A 45 0.88 1.34 9.46
N MET A 46 -0.35 1.37 8.93
CA MET A 46 -1.11 2.62 8.78
C MET A 46 -1.40 3.23 10.14
N SER A 47 -1.87 2.44 11.11
CA SER A 47 -2.13 2.92 12.47
C SER A 47 -0.87 3.45 13.18
N SER A 48 0.27 2.79 12.99
CA SER A 48 1.55 3.17 13.62
C SER A 48 2.16 4.45 13.04
N ILE A 49 2.09 4.64 11.71
CA ILE A 49 2.57 5.87 11.04
C ILE A 49 1.71 7.04 11.49
N ARG A 50 0.40 6.84 11.48
CA ARG A 50 -0.60 7.84 11.83
C ARG A 50 -0.51 8.30 13.28
N GLY A 51 -0.23 7.38 14.22
CA GLY A 51 -0.01 7.71 15.63
C GLY A 51 1.27 8.51 15.90
N GLN A 52 2.31 8.36 15.07
CA GLN A 52 3.58 9.09 15.21
C GLN A 52 3.58 10.47 14.51
N TYR A 53 2.76 10.66 13.48
CA TYR A 53 2.91 11.80 12.56
C TYR A 53 2.04 13.01 12.91
N PHE A 54 0.80 12.83 13.40
CA PHE A 54 -0.17 13.92 13.32
C PHE A 54 -0.77 14.42 14.62
N GLY A 55 -0.48 13.78 15.76
CA GLY A 55 -1.22 14.10 16.99
C GLY A 55 -2.75 14.01 16.74
N ARG A 56 -3.57 14.36 17.72
CA ARG A 56 -5.01 14.07 17.66
C ARG A 56 -5.81 15.00 16.73
N THR A 57 -5.24 16.12 16.27
CA THR A 57 -6.02 17.25 15.72
C THR A 57 -6.24 17.21 14.20
N SER A 58 -5.24 16.84 13.40
CA SER A 58 -5.35 16.81 11.92
C SER A 58 -5.47 15.39 11.35
N PHE A 59 -5.61 14.40 12.24
CA PHE A 59 -5.57 12.99 11.91
C PHE A 59 -6.75 12.55 11.02
N GLY A 60 -7.95 13.02 11.34
CA GLY A 60 -9.18 12.71 10.61
C GLY A 60 -9.18 13.29 9.19
N ALA A 61 -8.71 14.53 9.03
CA ALA A 61 -8.67 15.19 7.72
C ALA A 61 -7.73 14.48 6.74
N ILE A 62 -6.50 14.16 7.17
CA ILE A 62 -5.51 13.48 6.32
C ILE A 62 -5.95 12.06 5.98
N THR A 63 -6.48 11.34 6.97
CA THR A 63 -7.00 9.98 6.76
C THR A 63 -8.20 9.99 5.81
N GLY A 64 -9.08 10.98 5.94
CA GLY A 64 -10.24 11.19 5.07
C GLY A 64 -9.82 11.49 3.64
N THR A 65 -8.94 12.47 3.41
CA THR A 65 -8.46 12.82 2.06
C THR A 65 -7.72 11.68 1.39
N ALA A 66 -6.85 10.97 2.12
CA ALA A 66 -6.17 9.78 1.59
C ALA A 66 -7.15 8.63 1.32
N GLY A 67 -8.17 8.47 2.16
CA GLY A 67 -9.25 7.50 1.98
C GLY A 67 -10.06 7.77 0.70
N MET A 68 -10.45 9.03 0.46
CA MET A 68 -11.16 9.43 -0.75
C MET A 68 -10.38 9.10 -2.01
N LEU A 69 -9.07 9.39 -2.02
CA LEU A 69 -8.20 9.02 -3.14
C LEU A 69 -8.11 7.50 -3.32
N THR A 70 -8.00 6.75 -2.22
CA THR A 70 -7.93 5.28 -2.27
C THR A 70 -9.21 4.68 -2.84
N THR A 71 -10.37 5.21 -2.44
CA THR A 71 -11.67 4.78 -2.96
C THR A 71 -11.80 5.07 -4.46
N ALA A 72 -11.41 6.27 -4.91
CA ALA A 72 -11.42 6.60 -6.34
C ALA A 72 -10.55 5.63 -7.16
N CYS A 73 -9.32 5.37 -6.71
CA CYS A 73 -8.43 4.40 -7.35
C CYS A 73 -9.02 2.97 -7.35
N SER A 74 -9.75 2.59 -6.30
CA SER A 74 -10.36 1.25 -6.18
C SER A 74 -11.53 1.05 -7.15
N ILE A 75 -12.20 2.13 -7.56
CA ILE A 75 -13.23 2.10 -8.61
C ILE A 75 -12.57 2.01 -9.98
N VAL A 76 -11.53 2.83 -10.21
CA VAL A 76 -10.86 2.93 -11.52
C VAL A 76 -10.09 1.65 -11.87
N GLY A 77 -9.45 1.00 -10.89
CA GLY A 77 -8.58 -0.16 -11.11
C GLY A 77 -9.26 -1.34 -11.82
N PRO A 78 -10.38 -1.88 -11.32
CA PRO A 78 -11.10 -2.98 -11.95
C PRO A 78 -11.66 -2.63 -13.33
N ILE A 79 -12.11 -1.39 -13.53
CA ILE A 79 -12.64 -0.92 -14.82
C ILE A 79 -11.54 -0.96 -15.89
N LEU A 80 -10.36 -0.44 -15.56
CA LEU A 80 -9.20 -0.48 -16.45
C LEU A 80 -8.75 -1.92 -16.74
N ALA A 81 -8.71 -2.77 -15.71
CA ALA A 81 -8.33 -4.18 -15.88
C ALA A 81 -9.35 -4.96 -16.74
N GLY A 82 -10.64 -4.72 -16.55
CA GLY A 82 -11.72 -5.32 -17.35
C GLY A 82 -11.67 -4.85 -18.79
N TYR A 83 -11.51 -3.54 -19.02
CA TYR A 83 -11.37 -2.98 -20.37
C TYR A 83 -10.17 -3.56 -21.13
N MET A 84 -9.03 -3.73 -20.44
CA MET A 84 -7.85 -4.40 -21.01
C MET A 84 -8.11 -5.89 -21.31
N ALA A 85 -8.86 -6.58 -20.45
CA ALA A 85 -9.25 -7.96 -20.69
C ALA A 85 -10.22 -8.11 -21.88
N ASP A 86 -11.13 -7.15 -22.07
CA ASP A 86 -12.09 -7.15 -23.19
C ASP A 86 -11.40 -6.96 -24.54
N ILE A 87 -10.35 -6.13 -24.62
CA ILE A 87 -9.61 -5.89 -25.86
C ILE A 87 -8.67 -7.04 -26.22
N GLN A 88 -7.93 -7.58 -25.26
CA GLN A 88 -6.92 -8.63 -25.52
C GLN A 88 -7.40 -10.06 -25.29
N GLY A 89 -8.59 -10.26 -24.72
CA GLY A 89 -9.15 -11.58 -24.42
C GLY A 89 -8.42 -12.36 -23.32
N ASN A 90 -7.47 -11.73 -22.61
CA ASN A 90 -6.75 -12.35 -21.49
C ASN A 90 -6.54 -11.36 -20.33
N TYR A 91 -6.43 -11.88 -19.12
CA TYR A 91 -6.25 -11.09 -17.90
C TYR A 91 -4.78 -10.85 -17.54
N VAL A 92 -3.84 -11.51 -18.22
CA VAL A 92 -2.41 -11.49 -17.88
C VAL A 92 -1.88 -10.05 -17.94
N GLN A 93 -2.24 -9.31 -18.99
CA GLN A 93 -1.81 -7.92 -19.15
C GLN A 93 -2.45 -6.99 -18.11
N GLY A 94 -3.73 -7.17 -17.78
CA GLY A 94 -4.41 -6.40 -16.73
C GLY A 94 -3.76 -6.57 -15.36
N PHE A 95 -3.42 -7.81 -14.98
CA PHE A 95 -2.73 -8.10 -13.73
C PHE A 95 -1.28 -7.62 -13.71
N LEU A 96 -0.57 -7.66 -14.84
CA LEU A 96 0.77 -7.07 -14.96
C LEU A 96 0.75 -5.54 -14.78
N VAL A 97 -0.23 -4.86 -15.36
CA VAL A 97 -0.40 -3.41 -15.16
C VAL A 97 -0.67 -3.10 -13.69
N LEU A 98 -1.55 -3.86 -13.02
CA LEU A 98 -1.79 -3.73 -11.59
C LEU A 98 -0.53 -4.01 -10.74
N ALA A 99 0.31 -4.96 -11.15
CA ALA A 99 1.57 -5.28 -10.50
C ALA A 99 2.60 -4.13 -10.64
N VAL A 100 2.68 -3.52 -11.83
CA VAL A 100 3.54 -2.35 -12.10
C VAL A 100 3.07 -1.14 -11.32
N VAL A 101 1.77 -0.84 -11.32
CA VAL A 101 1.19 0.27 -10.54
C VAL A 101 1.45 0.09 -9.04
N SER A 102 1.30 -1.14 -8.52
CA SER A 102 1.64 -1.46 -7.13
C SER A 102 3.14 -1.31 -6.85
N GLY A 103 4.00 -1.73 -7.78
CA GLY A 103 5.45 -1.55 -7.70
C GLY A 103 5.86 -0.08 -7.70
N LEU A 104 5.27 0.75 -8.56
CA LEU A 104 5.47 2.21 -8.58
C LEU A 104 5.02 2.84 -7.24
N GLY A 105 3.94 2.34 -6.64
CA GLY A 105 3.53 2.72 -5.29
C GLY A 105 4.63 2.50 -4.24
N SER A 106 5.42 1.44 -4.37
CA SER A 106 6.57 1.20 -3.47
C SER A 106 7.64 2.29 -3.59
N ILE A 107 7.86 2.83 -4.79
CA ILE A 107 8.83 3.92 -5.04
C ILE A 107 8.37 5.20 -4.34
N PHE A 108 7.07 5.53 -4.39
CA PHE A 108 6.50 6.65 -3.63
C PHE A 108 6.64 6.48 -2.11
N PHE A 109 6.56 5.24 -1.60
CA PHE A 109 6.81 4.93 -0.19
C PHE A 109 8.27 5.03 0.23
N ILE A 110 9.20 4.77 -0.69
CA ILE A 110 10.64 4.97 -0.46
C ILE A 110 11.00 6.46 -0.49
N LEU A 111 10.37 7.22 -1.39
CA LEU A 111 10.59 8.66 -1.56
C LEU A 111 9.89 9.53 -0.49
N THR A 112 8.92 8.98 0.25
CA THR A 112 8.25 9.73 1.31
C THR A 112 9.18 9.94 2.51
N LYS A 113 9.72 11.16 2.59
CA LYS A 113 10.57 11.63 3.67
C LYS A 113 9.77 11.74 4.97
N ARG A 114 10.25 11.11 6.05
CA ARG A 114 9.70 11.28 7.40
C ARG A 114 9.76 12.77 7.79
N PRO A 115 8.64 13.41 8.21
CA PRO A 115 8.69 14.61 9.02
C PRO A 115 9.43 14.26 10.32
N ALA A 116 10.27 15.18 10.79
CA ALA A 116 11.05 15.00 11.99
C ALA A 116 10.14 14.71 13.20
N PRO A 117 10.57 13.87 14.16
CA PRO A 117 9.84 13.64 15.40
C PRO A 117 9.50 14.99 16.06
N PRO A 118 8.27 15.20 16.56
CA PRO A 118 7.98 16.41 17.32
C PRO A 118 8.94 16.46 18.51
N VAL A 119 9.70 17.56 18.61
CA VAL A 119 10.60 17.83 19.72
C VAL A 119 9.77 17.75 21.00
N ARG A 120 10.05 16.76 21.84
CA ARG A 120 9.41 16.58 23.14
C ARG A 120 9.80 17.77 24.00
N SER A 121 8.92 18.74 24.17
CA SER A 121 9.11 19.91 25.04
C SER A 121 8.99 19.56 26.53
N SER A 122 9.63 18.47 26.99
CA SER A 122 9.63 18.08 28.41
C SER A 122 10.86 18.52 29.20
N ASP A 123 11.83 19.19 28.56
CA ASP A 123 13.04 19.74 29.23
C ASP A 123 12.90 21.23 29.62
N ALA A 124 11.66 21.75 29.71
CA ALA A 124 11.39 23.10 30.20
C ALA A 124 10.90 23.13 31.67
N ARG A 125 10.99 22.00 32.41
CA ARG A 125 10.88 22.03 33.87
C ARG A 125 12.28 22.09 34.47
N LEU A 126 12.61 23.32 34.87
CA LEU A 126 13.89 23.82 35.35
C LEU A 126 14.51 23.01 36.51
N PRO A 127 15.84 23.08 36.65
CA PRO A 127 16.53 22.83 37.92
C PRO A 127 16.31 24.04 38.85
N VAL A 128 15.63 23.84 39.97
CA VAL A 128 15.94 24.29 41.36
C VAL A 128 14.75 23.96 42.27
#